data_AF-A0A954WR01-F1
#
_entry.id   AF-A0A954WR01-F1
#
_cell.length_a   1.000
_cell.length_b   1.000
_cell.length_c   1.000
_cell.angle_alpha   90.00
_cell.angle_beta   90.00
_cell.angle_gamma   90.00
#
_symmetry.space_group_name_H-M   'P 1'
#
loop_
_entity.id
_entity.type
_entity.pdbx_description
1 polymer ?
#
loop_
_entity_poly.entity_id
_entity_poly.type
_entity_poly.pdbx_seq_one_letter_code
_entity_poly.pdbx_strand_id
1 'polypeptide(L)'
;MNSATRLRYTPDAMAPYNEKVILPLPAEKPWADIRIACGFGDHIPLALADLQSNDHMLRIDALWAIDNEVIRQGNRYEGAAYIIKPLVDILHRRSHGRDEAYGLLIEIADGYDMPGATVELVDGSVHPVHDVCRSELNRYRDQFEDDVLDKFVTYEAQELLESLDEM
;
A
#
# COMPACT_ATOMS: atom_id res chain seq x y z
N MET A 1 -20.26 -14.75 -37.22
CA MET A 1 -20.72 -13.55 -36.50
C MET A 1 -20.68 -13.88 -35.01
N ASN A 2 -19.61 -13.50 -34.31
CA ASN A 2 -19.47 -13.70 -32.86
C ASN A 2 -19.64 -12.33 -32.19
N SER A 3 -20.80 -12.08 -31.59
CA SER A 3 -20.98 -10.95 -30.68
C SER A 3 -20.44 -11.34 -29.31
N ALA A 4 -19.24 -10.87 -28.99
CA ALA A 4 -18.74 -10.84 -27.63
C ALA A 4 -19.51 -9.75 -26.86
N THR A 5 -20.34 -10.17 -25.91
CA THR A 5 -21.04 -9.28 -24.98
C THR A 5 -20.01 -8.61 -24.08
N ARG A 6 -19.70 -7.34 -24.36
CA ARG A 6 -18.96 -6.49 -23.42
C ARG A 6 -19.88 -6.24 -22.21
N LEU A 7 -19.52 -6.80 -21.07
CA LEU A 7 -20.05 -6.35 -19.78
C LEU A 7 -19.64 -4.89 -19.60
N ARG A 8 -20.64 -4.00 -19.61
CA ARG A 8 -20.46 -2.59 -19.31
C ARG A 8 -20.32 -2.47 -17.80
N TYR A 9 -19.18 -1.96 -17.34
CA TYR A 9 -19.04 -1.46 -15.98
C TYR A 9 -20.05 -0.32 -15.78
N THR A 10 -20.98 -0.50 -14.83
CA THR A 10 -21.91 0.54 -14.38
C THR A 10 -21.44 1.02 -13.01
N PRO A 11 -21.13 2.32 -12.81
CA PRO A 11 -20.61 2.82 -11.53
C PRO A 11 -21.66 2.90 -10.40
N ASP A 12 -22.93 2.61 -10.67
CA ASP A 12 -24.02 2.82 -9.72
C ASP A 12 -24.36 1.56 -8.93
N ALA A 13 -23.59 1.34 -7.86
CA ALA A 13 -24.03 0.82 -6.56
C ALA A 13 -22.81 0.66 -5.66
N MET A 14 -22.26 1.76 -5.13
CA MET A 14 -21.41 1.65 -3.94
C MET A 14 -22.31 1.22 -2.79
N ALA A 15 -22.43 -0.10 -2.62
CA ALA A 15 -22.88 -0.65 -1.36
C ALA A 15 -22.06 0.00 -0.23
N PRO A 16 -22.65 0.33 0.92
CA PRO A 16 -21.85 0.76 2.06
C PRO A 16 -20.80 -0.32 2.30
N TYR A 17 -19.51 0.06 2.22
CA TYR A 17 -18.32 -0.76 2.43
C TYR A 17 -18.24 -1.23 3.91
N ASN A 18 -19.28 -1.89 4.40
CA ASN A 18 -19.48 -2.26 5.81
C ASN A 18 -19.33 -3.76 6.08
N GLU A 19 -19.03 -4.56 5.06
CA GLU A 19 -18.44 -5.89 5.26
C GLU A 19 -16.97 -5.79 4.90
N LYS A 20 -16.07 -6.17 5.82
CA LYS A 20 -14.62 -6.23 5.63
C LYS A 20 -14.31 -7.21 4.47
N VAL A 21 -14.43 -6.78 3.22
CA VAL A 21 -14.03 -7.57 2.06
C VAL A 21 -12.51 -7.67 2.11
N ILE A 22 -12.03 -8.86 2.44
CA ILE A 22 -10.61 -9.22 2.45
C ILE A 22 -10.24 -9.54 1.00
N LEU A 23 -9.34 -8.74 0.40
CA LEU A 23 -8.79 -8.97 -0.94
C LEU A 23 -7.38 -9.59 -0.81
N PRO A 24 -7.24 -10.93 -0.75
CA PRO A 24 -5.96 -11.55 -0.39
C PRO A 24 -4.92 -11.39 -1.52
N LEU A 25 -3.83 -10.69 -1.21
CA LEU A 25 -2.63 -10.71 -2.04
C LEU A 25 -1.97 -12.10 -2.02
N PRO A 26 -1.30 -12.50 -3.10
CA PRO A 26 -0.40 -13.65 -3.09
C PRO A 26 0.65 -13.49 -1.99
N ALA A 27 0.84 -14.52 -1.18
CA ALA A 27 1.82 -14.50 -0.08
C ALA A 27 3.26 -14.27 -0.57
N GLU A 28 3.57 -14.74 -1.78
CA GLU A 28 4.90 -14.64 -2.38
C GLU A 28 4.75 -14.33 -3.87
N LYS A 29 4.79 -13.04 -4.22
CA LYS A 29 4.98 -12.59 -5.60
C LYS A 29 6.41 -12.02 -5.72
N PRO A 30 7.24 -12.50 -6.67
CA PRO A 30 8.55 -11.93 -6.89
C PRO A 30 8.43 -10.44 -7.25
N TRP A 31 9.26 -9.59 -6.63
CA TRP A 31 9.27 -8.16 -6.92
C TRP A 31 9.61 -7.84 -8.38
N ALA A 32 10.34 -8.73 -9.06
CA ALA A 32 10.59 -8.71 -10.50
C ALA A 32 9.32 -8.73 -11.35
N ASP A 33 8.21 -9.25 -10.82
CA ASP A 33 6.93 -9.40 -11.52
C ASP A 33 5.90 -8.34 -11.08
N ILE A 34 6.28 -7.43 -10.17
CA ILE A 34 5.41 -6.39 -9.62
C ILE A 34 5.67 -5.08 -10.38
N ARG A 35 4.62 -4.51 -10.98
CA ARG A 35 4.74 -3.24 -11.70
C ARG A 35 4.83 -2.05 -10.75
N ILE A 36 5.75 -1.16 -11.06
CA ILE A 36 5.98 0.11 -10.37
C ILE A 36 5.93 1.25 -11.39
N ALA A 37 6.16 2.49 -10.96
CA ALA A 37 6.15 3.67 -11.82
C ALA A 37 7.14 3.54 -13.00
N CYS A 38 8.36 3.03 -12.74
CA CYS A 38 9.39 2.88 -13.75
C CYS A 38 9.77 1.40 -14.00
N GLY A 39 8.80 0.55 -14.34
CA GLY A 39 9.04 -0.84 -14.75
C GLY A 39 8.67 -1.84 -13.67
N PHE A 40 9.67 -2.55 -13.13
CA PHE A 40 9.50 -3.64 -12.15
C PHE A 40 10.28 -3.42 -10.86
N GLY A 41 9.75 -3.96 -9.76
CA GLY A 41 10.17 -3.65 -8.39
C GLY A 41 11.42 -4.35 -7.87
N ASP A 42 12.32 -4.87 -8.71
CA ASP A 42 13.49 -5.67 -8.30
C ASP A 42 14.35 -5.04 -7.19
N HIS A 43 14.40 -3.70 -7.13
CA HIS A 43 15.21 -2.94 -6.19
C HIS A 43 14.48 -2.59 -4.87
N ILE A 44 13.15 -2.75 -4.82
CA ILE A 44 12.33 -2.40 -3.65
C ILE A 44 12.74 -3.20 -2.39
N PRO A 45 13.05 -4.50 -2.45
CA PRO A 45 13.53 -5.23 -1.27
C PRO A 45 14.78 -4.64 -0.63
N LEU A 46 15.72 -4.13 -1.43
CA LEU A 46 16.92 -3.49 -0.92
C LEU A 46 16.57 -2.16 -0.25
N ALA A 47 15.74 -1.34 -0.89
CA ALA A 47 15.27 -0.09 -0.30
C ALA A 47 14.52 -0.33 1.03
N LEU A 48 13.69 -1.37 1.13
CA LEU A 48 13.01 -1.75 2.38
C LEU A 48 13.99 -2.17 3.49
N ALA A 49 15.12 -2.77 3.14
CA ALA A 49 16.17 -3.09 4.10
C ALA A 49 16.90 -1.82 4.55
N ASP A 50 17.24 -0.94 3.61
CA ASP A 50 17.91 0.34 3.88
C ASP A 50 17.01 1.30 4.69
N LEU A 51 15.69 1.22 4.53
CA LEU A 51 14.71 1.96 5.34
C LEU A 51 14.79 1.61 6.84
N GLN A 52 15.28 0.41 7.18
CA GLN A 52 15.49 -0.03 8.57
C GLN A 52 16.90 0.30 9.09
N SER A 53 17.72 0.98 8.31
CA SER A 53 19.10 1.33 8.67
C SER A 53 19.16 2.30 9.85
N ASN A 54 20.19 2.17 10.68
CA ASN A 54 20.49 3.16 11.73
C ASN A 54 21.00 4.49 11.14
N ASP A 55 21.50 4.46 9.90
CA ASP A 55 21.94 5.65 9.19
C ASP A 55 20.73 6.41 8.62
N HIS A 56 20.50 7.62 9.14
CA HIS A 56 19.42 8.48 8.71
C HIS A 56 19.49 8.81 7.21
N MET A 57 20.68 9.02 6.64
CA MET A 57 20.79 9.33 5.21
C MET A 57 20.37 8.15 4.34
N LEU A 58 20.74 6.93 4.72
CA LEU A 58 20.30 5.72 4.02
C LEU A 58 18.77 5.54 4.08
N ARG A 59 18.14 5.88 5.21
CA ARG A 59 16.68 5.83 5.31
C ARG A 59 15.99 6.83 4.41
N ILE A 60 16.50 8.06 4.32
CA ILE A 60 15.94 9.09 3.42
C ILE A 60 16.11 8.69 1.96
N ASP A 61 17.28 8.17 1.58
CA ASP A 61 17.53 7.68 0.22
C ASP A 61 16.59 6.51 -0.13
N ALA A 62 16.38 5.58 0.83
CA ALA A 62 15.45 4.47 0.70
C ALA A 62 13.99 4.92 0.58
N LEU A 63 13.57 5.88 1.42
CA LEU A 63 12.24 6.48 1.38
C LEU A 63 11.97 7.07 -0.01
N TRP A 64 12.89 7.87 -0.54
CA TRP A 64 12.77 8.45 -1.87
C TRP A 64 12.77 7.41 -2.99
N ALA A 65 13.57 6.35 -2.86
CA ALA A 65 13.58 5.26 -3.83
C ALA A 65 12.24 4.51 -3.86
N ILE A 66 11.62 4.33 -2.71
CA ILE A 66 10.31 3.68 -2.60
C ILE A 66 9.22 4.62 -3.13
N ASP A 67 9.07 5.82 -2.57
CA ASP A 67 8.00 6.77 -2.90
C ASP A 67 7.90 7.02 -4.41
N ASN A 68 9.02 7.34 -5.06
CA ASN A 68 9.05 7.64 -6.50
C ASN A 68 8.66 6.46 -7.41
N GLU A 69 8.62 5.25 -6.88
CA GLU A 69 8.37 4.03 -7.64
C GLU A 69 7.03 3.38 -7.30
N VAL A 70 6.60 3.41 -6.03
CA VAL A 70 5.31 2.82 -5.63
C VAL A 70 4.17 3.84 -5.59
N ILE A 71 4.44 5.12 -5.28
CA ILE A 71 3.46 6.21 -5.15
C ILE A 71 3.96 7.47 -5.86
N ARG A 72 4.14 7.43 -7.18
CA ARG A 72 4.71 8.58 -7.89
C ARG A 72 3.73 9.74 -8.02
N GLN A 73 4.04 10.87 -7.40
CA GLN A 73 3.23 12.09 -7.43
C GLN A 73 1.79 11.84 -6.95
N GLY A 74 1.66 11.06 -5.88
CA GLY A 74 0.38 10.65 -5.31
C GLY A 74 -0.34 9.56 -6.12
N ASN A 75 0.20 9.05 -7.23
CA ASN A 75 -0.42 7.95 -7.97
C ASN A 75 0.11 6.60 -7.49
N ARG A 76 -0.78 5.72 -7.04
CA ARG A 76 -0.47 4.34 -6.68
C ARG A 76 -0.27 3.46 -7.91
N TYR A 77 0.76 2.63 -7.82
CA TYR A 77 1.05 1.54 -8.75
C TYR A 77 0.83 0.18 -8.08
N GLU A 78 0.92 -0.92 -8.83
CA GLU A 78 0.72 -2.27 -8.30
C GLU A 78 1.61 -2.53 -7.05
N GLY A 79 2.85 -2.04 -7.06
CA GLY A 79 3.77 -2.13 -5.92
C GLY A 79 3.26 -1.52 -4.61
N ALA A 80 2.36 -0.53 -4.66
CA ALA A 80 1.78 0.08 -3.46
C ALA A 80 1.00 -0.95 -2.61
N ALA A 81 0.30 -1.90 -3.24
CA ALA A 81 -0.41 -2.94 -2.50
C ALA A 81 0.56 -3.91 -1.80
N TYR A 82 1.65 -4.27 -2.47
CA TYR A 82 2.60 -5.26 -1.98
C TYR A 82 3.55 -4.71 -0.90
N ILE A 83 3.76 -3.40 -0.83
CA ILE A 83 4.68 -2.80 0.15
C ILE A 83 4.05 -2.61 1.53
N ILE A 84 2.71 -2.57 1.65
CA ILE A 84 2.00 -2.32 2.92
C ILE A 84 2.46 -3.28 4.01
N LYS A 85 2.44 -4.60 3.73
CA LYS A 85 2.84 -5.61 4.72
C LYS A 85 4.29 -5.43 5.20
N PRO A 86 5.30 -5.29 4.31
CA PRO A 86 6.66 -4.93 4.73
C PRO A 86 6.76 -3.68 5.60
N LEU A 87 6.01 -2.61 5.29
CA LEU A 87 6.01 -1.38 6.10
C LEU A 87 5.40 -1.63 7.48
N VAL A 88 4.30 -2.37 7.57
CA VAL A 88 3.70 -2.76 8.85
C VAL A 88 4.65 -3.64 9.67
N ASP A 89 5.41 -4.54 9.03
CA ASP A 89 6.41 -5.35 9.72
C ASP A 89 7.53 -4.47 10.34
N ILE A 90 7.90 -3.36 9.71
CA ILE A 90 8.84 -2.36 10.27
C ILE A 90 8.25 -1.73 11.54
N LEU A 91 6.98 -1.33 11.50
CA LEU A 91 6.27 -0.77 12.65
C LEU A 91 6.23 -1.77 13.81
N HIS A 92 5.84 -3.02 13.54
CA HIS A 92 5.68 -4.06 14.55
C HIS A 92 7.01 -4.41 15.26
N ARG A 93 8.11 -4.46 14.51
CA ARG A 93 9.45 -4.74 15.06
C ARG A 93 10.01 -3.59 15.89
N ARG A 94 9.39 -2.41 15.81
CA ARG A 94 9.87 -1.16 16.44
C ARG A 94 11.33 -0.87 16.09
N SER A 95 11.71 -1.14 14.84
CA SER A 95 13.04 -0.85 14.30
C SER A 95 13.19 0.66 14.01
N HIS A 96 14.36 1.07 13.50
CA HIS A 96 14.46 2.35 12.81
C HIS A 96 13.55 2.34 11.56
N GLY A 97 13.20 3.53 11.06
CA GLY A 97 12.37 3.66 9.87
C GLY A 97 10.86 3.76 10.12
N ARG A 98 10.41 3.88 11.38
CA ARG A 98 8.96 3.91 11.69
C ARG A 98 8.29 5.15 11.12
N ASP A 99 8.91 6.31 11.30
CA ASP A 99 8.38 7.59 10.82
C ASP A 99 8.28 7.56 9.29
N GLU A 100 9.33 7.08 8.62
CA GLU A 100 9.36 6.91 7.17
C GLU A 100 8.33 5.86 6.68
N ALA A 101 8.15 4.77 7.43
CA ALA A 101 7.15 3.75 7.10
C ALA A 101 5.71 4.28 7.24
N TYR A 102 5.42 5.07 8.27
CA TYR A 102 4.13 5.73 8.40
C TYR A 102 3.88 6.73 7.29
N GLY A 103 4.86 7.57 6.94
CA GLY A 103 4.74 8.52 5.84
C GLY A 103 4.31 7.82 4.54
N LEU A 104 4.97 6.71 4.20
CA LEU A 104 4.59 5.90 3.04
C LEU A 104 3.17 5.30 3.17
N LEU A 105 2.78 4.78 4.34
CA LEU A 105 1.43 4.22 4.54
C LEU A 105 0.34 5.29 4.40
N ILE A 106 0.59 6.52 4.87
CA ILE A 106 -0.31 7.66 4.72
C ILE A 106 -0.42 8.05 3.25
N GLU A 107 0.70 8.14 2.52
CA GLU A 107 0.68 8.39 1.07
C GLU A 107 -0.06 7.30 0.29
N ILE A 108 0.03 6.03 0.72
CA ILE A 108 -0.77 4.94 0.14
C ILE A 108 -2.26 5.14 0.45
N ALA A 109 -2.63 5.54 1.66
CA ALA A 109 -4.02 5.78 2.02
C ALA A 109 -4.61 6.95 1.22
N ASP A 110 -3.92 8.09 1.19
CA ASP A 110 -4.42 9.35 0.60
C ASP A 110 -4.25 9.45 -0.92
N GLY A 111 -3.44 8.57 -1.52
CA GLY A 111 -3.13 8.64 -2.94
C GLY A 111 -4.34 8.51 -3.88
N TYR A 112 -4.06 8.69 -5.16
CA TYR A 112 -4.95 8.41 -6.28
C TYR A 112 -4.48 7.17 -7.02
N ASP A 113 -5.35 6.56 -7.82
CA ASP A 113 -4.93 5.46 -8.68
C ASP A 113 -4.39 5.98 -10.00
N MET A 114 -3.24 5.45 -10.42
CA MET A 114 -2.84 5.60 -11.82
C MET A 114 -3.92 4.96 -12.69
N PRO A 115 -4.45 5.64 -13.73
CA PRO A 115 -5.54 5.12 -14.54
C PRO A 115 -5.28 3.71 -15.10
N GLY A 116 -6.10 2.75 -14.66
CA GLY A 116 -5.98 1.35 -15.08
C GLY A 116 -4.94 0.53 -14.32
N ALA A 117 -4.36 1.05 -13.23
CA ALA A 117 -3.56 0.27 -12.31
C ALA A 117 -4.43 -0.76 -11.60
N THR A 118 -3.99 -2.02 -11.65
CA THR A 118 -4.70 -3.14 -11.03
C THR A 118 -3.74 -4.10 -10.35
N VAL A 119 -4.29 -4.92 -9.45
CA VAL A 119 -3.59 -6.02 -8.78
C VAL A 119 -4.36 -7.31 -9.04
N GLU A 120 -3.62 -8.38 -9.35
CA GLU A 120 -4.16 -9.73 -9.41
C GLU A 120 -4.11 -10.38 -8.02
N LEU A 121 -5.25 -10.90 -7.56
CA LEU A 121 -5.39 -11.56 -6.26
C LEU A 121 -5.12 -13.07 -6.35
N VAL A 122 -5.08 -13.75 -5.20
CA VAL A 122 -4.83 -15.20 -5.10
C VAL A 122 -5.79 -16.04 -5.95
N ASP A 123 -7.04 -15.62 -6.11
CA ASP A 123 -8.06 -16.33 -6.90
C ASP A 123 -8.00 -16.01 -8.40
N GLY A 124 -7.02 -15.22 -8.83
CA GLY A 124 -6.86 -14.75 -10.21
C GLY A 124 -7.79 -13.60 -10.61
N SER A 125 -8.61 -13.09 -9.68
CA SER A 125 -9.39 -11.87 -9.93
C SER A 125 -8.49 -10.64 -9.99
N VAL A 126 -8.92 -9.63 -10.74
CA VAL A 126 -8.16 -8.39 -10.96
C VAL A 126 -8.96 -7.23 -10.38
N HIS A 127 -8.35 -6.50 -9.44
CA HIS A 127 -8.98 -5.41 -8.70
C HIS A 127 -8.22 -4.09 -8.88
N PRO A 128 -8.88 -2.92 -8.77
CA PRO A 128 -8.21 -1.64 -8.68
C PRO A 128 -7.19 -1.61 -7.53
N VAL A 129 -6.05 -0.95 -7.75
CA VAL A 129 -5.01 -0.85 -6.71
C VAL A 129 -5.55 -0.21 -5.44
N HIS A 130 -6.36 0.85 -5.54
CA HIS A 130 -7.00 1.50 -4.40
C HIS A 130 -7.74 0.50 -3.49
N ASP A 131 -8.60 -0.33 -4.06
CA ASP A 131 -9.45 -1.24 -3.28
C ASP A 131 -8.60 -2.27 -2.53
N VAL A 132 -7.53 -2.75 -3.17
CA VAL A 132 -6.59 -3.70 -2.56
C VAL A 132 -5.75 -3.05 -1.48
N CYS A 133 -5.19 -1.86 -1.72
CA CYS A 133 -4.46 -1.11 -0.70
C CYS A 133 -5.35 -0.82 0.51
N ARG A 134 -6.59 -0.39 0.29
CA ARG A 134 -7.54 -0.10 1.37
C ARG A 134 -7.92 -1.35 2.14
N SER A 135 -8.19 -2.46 1.46
CA SER A 135 -8.44 -3.75 2.10
C SER A 135 -7.25 -4.19 2.95
N GLU A 136 -6.03 -4.05 2.44
CA GLU A 136 -4.81 -4.46 3.13
C GLU A 136 -4.50 -3.58 4.34
N LEU A 137 -4.58 -2.24 4.22
CA LEU A 137 -4.41 -1.32 5.36
C LEU A 137 -5.42 -1.61 6.47
N ASN A 138 -6.69 -1.85 6.12
CA ASN A 138 -7.73 -2.18 7.10
C ASN A 138 -7.50 -3.51 7.84
N ARG A 139 -6.68 -4.43 7.31
CA ARG A 139 -6.29 -5.64 8.07
C ARG A 139 -5.41 -5.33 9.26
N TYR A 140 -4.67 -4.23 9.20
CA TYR A 140 -3.74 -3.81 10.24
C TYR A 140 -4.30 -2.64 11.08
N ARG A 141 -5.59 -2.31 10.94
CA ARG A 141 -6.23 -1.21 11.67
C ARG A 141 -6.01 -1.30 13.18
N ASP A 142 -6.25 -2.48 13.77
CA ASP A 142 -6.07 -2.71 15.22
C ASP A 142 -4.63 -2.39 15.67
N GLN A 143 -3.62 -2.69 14.84
CA GLN A 143 -2.22 -2.33 15.14
C GLN A 143 -2.01 -0.81 15.11
N PHE A 144 -2.61 -0.11 14.16
CA PHE A 144 -2.52 1.36 14.09
C PHE A 144 -3.23 2.01 15.28
N GLU A 145 -4.38 1.49 15.69
CA GLU A 145 -5.09 1.91 16.90
C GLU A 145 -4.24 1.72 18.16
N ASP A 146 -3.54 0.59 18.28
CA ASP A 146 -2.60 0.34 19.38
C ASP A 146 -1.42 1.33 19.35
N ASP A 147 -0.89 1.64 18.17
CA ASP A 147 0.23 2.57 17.99
C ASP A 147 -0.13 4.04 18.32
N VAL A 148 -1.41 4.41 18.35
CA VAL A 148 -1.85 5.72 18.90
C VAL A 148 -1.39 5.90 20.36
N LEU A 149 -1.28 4.80 21.11
CA LEU A 149 -0.80 4.82 22.50
C LEU A 149 0.74 4.88 22.60
N ASP A 150 1.46 4.70 21.50
CA ASP A 150 2.92 4.80 21.45
C ASP A 150 3.37 6.24 21.20
N LYS A 151 3.89 6.89 22.26
CA LYS A 151 4.35 8.28 22.26
C LYS A 151 5.35 8.66 21.15
N PHE A 152 5.98 7.69 20.48
CA PHE A 152 6.93 7.95 19.40
C PHE A 152 6.27 8.08 18.04
N VAL A 153 5.08 7.53 17.84
CA VAL A 153 4.37 7.49 16.54
C VAL A 153 2.89 7.86 16.67
N THR A 154 2.47 8.39 17.83
CA THR A 154 1.06 8.71 18.10
C THR A 154 0.45 9.59 17.01
N TYR A 155 1.19 10.60 16.54
CA TYR A 155 0.68 11.55 15.56
C TYR A 155 0.46 10.88 14.20
N GLU A 156 1.48 10.15 13.74
CA GLU A 156 1.47 9.44 12.46
C GLU A 156 0.41 8.32 12.43
N ALA A 157 0.23 7.62 13.54
CA ALA A 157 -0.81 6.60 13.69
C ALA A 157 -2.22 7.21 13.63
N GLN A 158 -2.42 8.38 14.25
CA GLN A 158 -3.68 9.11 14.19
C GLN A 158 -3.98 9.60 12.76
N GLU A 159 -2.99 10.22 12.11
CA GLU A 159 -3.10 10.71 10.74
C GLU A 159 -3.48 9.57 9.77
N LEU A 160 -2.81 8.41 9.86
CA LEU A 160 -3.16 7.25 9.05
C LEU A 160 -4.59 6.75 9.30
N LEU A 161 -5.05 6.74 10.56
CA LEU A 161 -6.42 6.33 10.87
C LEU A 161 -7.47 7.32 10.33
N GLU A 162 -7.17 8.63 10.38
CA GLU A 162 -8.00 9.67 9.77
C GLU A 162 -8.09 9.49 8.25
N SER A 163 -6.96 9.28 7.57
CA SER A 163 -6.92 8.97 6.13
C SER A 163 -7.79 7.75 5.76
N LEU A 164 -7.84 6.73 6.62
CA LEU A 164 -8.66 5.54 6.40
C LEU A 164 -10.16 5.79 6.58
N ASP A 165 -10.56 6.81 7.36
CA ASP A 165 -11.94 7.14 7.70
C ASP A 165 -12.56 8.22 6.79
N GLU A 166 -11.74 9.08 6.16
CA GLU A 166 -12.22 10.19 5.30
C GLU A 166 -12.70 9.78 3.90
N MET A 167 -12.53 8.51 3.50
CA MET A 167 -12.83 8.00 2.15
C MET A 167 -14.10 7.15 2.07
#